data_AF-A0A8S1PJ58-F1
#
_entry.id   AF-A0A8S1PJ58-F1
#
_cell.length_a   1.000
_cell.length_b   1.000
_cell.length_c   1.000
_cell.angle_alpha   90.00
_cell.angle_beta   90.00
_cell.angle_gamma   90.00
#
_symmetry.space_group_name_H-M   'P 1'
#
loop_
_entity.id
_entity.type
_entity.pdbx_description
1 polymer ?
#
loop_
_entity_poly.entity_id
_entity_poly.type
_entity_poly.pdbx_seq_one_letter_code
_entity_poly.pdbx_strand_id
1 'polypeptide(L)'
;MSLQKHIFQEAPPKKPLTAYFLFLGDERQQIMKNNPGSRISEITQIAARMWSELDQKKKEEYQKRTEELQKEYEVKKKEYEVKFGEIKKKSKKKKHQNNDDDQEYEKKITKKVRK
;
A
#
# COMPACT_ATOMS: atom_id res chain seq x y z
N MET A 1 -26.34 34.81 3.92
CA MET A 1 -25.85 33.43 4.07
C MET A 1 -25.30 32.97 2.72
N SER A 2 -24.00 33.14 2.48
CA SER A 2 -23.36 32.60 1.28
C SER A 2 -22.59 31.36 1.70
N LEU A 3 -23.15 30.19 1.39
CA LEU A 3 -22.47 28.92 1.58
C LEU A 3 -21.30 28.91 0.58
N GLN A 4 -20.11 29.18 1.10
CA GLN A 4 -18.85 28.96 0.40
C GLN A 4 -18.82 27.48 0.01
N LYS A 5 -19.26 27.16 -1.21
CA LYS A 5 -19.05 25.85 -1.82
C LYS A 5 -17.53 25.71 -1.90
N HIS A 6 -16.93 25.09 -0.90
CA HIS A 6 -15.59 24.56 -1.02
C HIS A 6 -15.70 23.51 -2.13
N ILE A 7 -15.35 23.94 -3.34
CA ILE A 7 -15.09 23.07 -4.46
C ILE A 7 -13.95 22.20 -3.95
N PHE A 8 -14.29 21.04 -3.42
CA PHE A 8 -13.33 19.97 -3.18
C PHE A 8 -12.88 19.61 -4.61
N GLN A 9 -11.85 20.30 -5.11
CA GLN A 9 -11.21 19.88 -6.34
C GLN A 9 -10.96 18.39 -6.17
N GLU A 10 -11.49 17.59 -7.09
CA GLU A 10 -11.26 16.15 -7.06
C GLU A 10 -9.74 15.98 -6.89
N ALA A 11 -9.33 15.29 -5.83
CA ALA A 11 -7.91 15.09 -5.60
C ALA A 11 -7.41 14.10 -6.66
N PRO A 12 -6.17 14.23 -7.13
CA PRO A 12 -5.60 13.24 -8.04
C PRO A 12 -5.71 11.84 -7.40
N PRO A 13 -6.07 10.81 -8.19
CA PRO A 13 -6.21 9.47 -7.64
C PRO A 13 -4.91 9.04 -6.95
N LYS A 14 -5.05 8.32 -5.84
CA LYS A 14 -3.90 7.79 -5.10
C LYS A 14 -3.48 6.46 -5.69
N LYS A 15 -2.17 6.23 -5.79
CA LYS A 15 -1.63 4.92 -6.19
C LYS A 15 -2.20 3.82 -5.27
N PRO A 16 -2.50 2.64 -5.81
CA PRO A 16 -2.98 1.52 -5.01
C PRO A 16 -1.90 1.06 -4.02
N LEU A 17 -2.35 0.37 -2.97
CA LEU A 17 -1.48 -0.30 -2.02
C LEU A 17 -0.96 -1.60 -2.64
N THR A 18 0.24 -2.02 -2.26
CA THR A 18 0.80 -3.32 -2.70
C THR A 18 0.17 -4.48 -1.93
N ALA A 19 0.38 -5.71 -2.42
CA ALA A 19 -0.18 -6.93 -1.81
C ALA A 19 0.14 -7.05 -0.31
N TYR A 20 1.38 -6.77 0.08
CA TYR A 20 1.80 -6.74 1.49
C TYR A 20 1.10 -5.63 2.29
N PHE A 21 0.91 -4.44 1.73
CA PHE A 21 0.24 -3.35 2.45
C PHE A 21 -1.27 -3.57 2.58
N LEU A 22 -1.90 -4.27 1.62
CA LEU A 22 -3.28 -4.76 1.75
C LEU A 22 -3.37 -5.75 2.91
N PHE A 23 -2.51 -6.77 2.92
CA PHE A 23 -2.42 -7.74 4.01
C PHE A 23 -2.14 -7.08 5.37
N LEU A 24 -1.19 -6.14 5.43
CA LEU A 24 -0.90 -5.40 6.66
C LEU A 24 -2.12 -4.59 7.12
N GLY A 25 -2.90 -4.00 6.22
CA GLY A 25 -4.12 -3.29 6.57
C GLY A 25 -5.14 -4.20 7.26
N ASP A 26 -5.31 -5.41 6.72
CA ASP A 26 -6.26 -6.40 7.19
C ASP A 26 -5.81 -7.02 8.54
N GLU A 27 -4.54 -7.43 8.64
CA GLU A 27 -4.01 -8.14 9.80
C GLU A 27 -3.55 -7.23 10.94
N ARG A 28 -3.20 -5.96 10.67
CA ARG A 28 -2.65 -5.07 11.70
C ARG A 28 -3.58 -4.92 12.89
N GLN A 29 -4.90 -4.85 12.67
CA GLN A 29 -5.86 -4.75 13.76
C GLN A 29 -5.85 -6.01 14.63
N GLN A 30 -5.74 -7.18 14.01
CA GLN A 30 -5.67 -8.46 14.71
C GLN A 30 -4.36 -8.59 15.50
N ILE A 31 -3.22 -8.24 14.89
CA ILE A 31 -1.91 -8.24 15.55
C ILE A 31 -1.89 -7.27 16.73
N MET A 32 -2.50 -6.08 16.58
CA MET A 32 -2.62 -5.11 17.68
C MET A 32 -3.48 -5.63 18.84
N LYS A 33 -4.60 -6.30 18.56
CA LYS A 33 -5.44 -6.90 19.59
C LYS A 33 -4.69 -7.99 20.37
N ASN A 34 -3.90 -8.79 19.66
CA ASN A 34 -3.10 -9.86 20.28
C ASN A 34 -1.85 -9.34 21.01
N ASN A 35 -1.39 -8.13 20.70
CA ASN A 35 -0.21 -7.50 21.29
C ASN A 35 -0.54 -6.09 21.83
N PRO A 36 -1.39 -6.00 22.88
CA PRO A 36 -1.75 -4.72 23.45
C PRO A 36 -0.50 -4.04 24.06
N GLY A 37 -0.29 -2.77 23.75
CA GLY A 37 0.85 -1.98 24.25
C GLY A 37 2.15 -2.13 23.44
N SER A 38 2.19 -3.02 22.44
CA SER A 38 3.34 -3.13 21.54
C SER A 38 3.51 -1.92 20.62
N ARG A 39 4.76 -1.64 20.26
CA ARG A 39 5.07 -0.52 19.36
C ARG A 39 4.63 -0.85 17.94
N ILE A 40 4.26 0.17 17.18
CA ILE A 40 3.90 0.02 15.76
C ILE A 40 5.03 -0.66 14.95
N SER A 41 6.29 -0.39 15.31
CA SER A 41 7.46 -1.05 14.73
C SER A 41 7.47 -2.56 14.92
N GLU A 42 7.08 -3.04 16.11
CA GLU A 42 7.02 -4.48 16.44
C GLU A 42 5.85 -5.13 15.72
N ILE A 43 4.68 -4.48 15.70
CA ILE A 43 3.51 -4.95 14.94
C ILE A 43 3.85 -5.14 13.45
N THR A 44 4.61 -4.20 12.88
CA THR A 44 5.02 -4.28 11.47
C THR A 44 6.03 -5.41 11.24
N GLN A 45 6.92 -5.68 12.21
CA GLN A 45 7.84 -6.81 12.14
C GLN A 45 7.11 -8.16 12.24
N ILE A 46 6.11 -8.27 13.12
CA ILE A 46 5.27 -9.46 13.25
C ILE A 46 4.52 -9.71 11.93
N ALA A 47 3.89 -8.67 11.37
CA ALA A 47 3.19 -8.77 10.09
C ALA A 47 4.13 -9.19 8.94
N ALA A 48 5.37 -8.67 8.91
CA ALA A 48 6.34 -9.06 7.90
C ALA A 48 6.73 -10.55 8.00
N ARG A 49 6.85 -11.09 9.23
CA ARG A 49 7.07 -12.52 9.47
C ARG A 49 5.88 -13.36 9.02
N MET A 50 4.67 -12.98 9.45
CA MET A 50 3.43 -13.63 9.04
C MET A 50 3.26 -13.64 7.52
N TRP A 51 3.62 -12.56 6.84
CA TRP A 51 3.62 -12.50 5.38
C TRP A 51 4.62 -13.47 4.77
N SER A 52 5.84 -13.58 5.31
CA SER A 52 6.84 -14.53 4.78
C SER A 52 6.42 -15.99 4.94
N GLU A 53 5.68 -16.31 6.02
CA GLU A 53 5.14 -17.63 6.33
C GLU A 53 3.79 -17.90 5.66
N LEU A 54 3.19 -16.90 5.03
CA LEU A 54 1.88 -17.01 4.39
C LEU A 54 1.95 -17.93 3.17
N ASP A 55 0.93 -18.77 2.99
CA ASP A 55 0.81 -19.63 1.83
C ASP A 55 0.87 -18.85 0.52
N GLN A 56 1.54 -19.42 -0.47
CA GLN A 56 1.66 -18.84 -1.81
C GLN A 56 0.29 -18.51 -2.42
N LYS A 57 -0.73 -19.36 -2.20
CA LYS A 57 -2.10 -19.12 -2.68
C LYS A 57 -2.72 -17.84 -2.11
N LYS A 58 -2.50 -17.57 -0.82
CA LYS A 58 -3.00 -16.35 -0.18
C LYS A 58 -2.22 -15.12 -0.64
N LYS A 59 -0.90 -15.24 -0.81
CA LYS A 59 -0.07 -14.18 -1.40
C LYS A 59 -0.56 -13.81 -2.80
N GLU A 60 -0.83 -14.80 -3.64
CA GLU A 60 -1.39 -14.63 -4.99
C GLU A 60 -2.76 -13.95 -4.97
N GLU A 61 -3.61 -14.25 -3.99
CA GLU A 61 -4.90 -13.56 -3.83
C GLU A 61 -4.71 -12.05 -3.59
N TYR A 62 -3.79 -11.67 -2.69
CA TYR A 62 -3.46 -10.27 -2.45
C TYR A 62 -2.79 -9.60 -3.65
N GLN A 63 -1.99 -10.34 -4.44
CA GLN A 63 -1.43 -9.85 -5.70
C GLN A 63 -2.53 -9.56 -6.72
N LYS A 64 -3.49 -10.47 -6.91
CA LYS A 64 -4.65 -10.25 -7.79
C LYS A 64 -5.48 -9.04 -7.37
N ARG A 65 -5.78 -8.89 -6.07
CA ARG A 65 -6.46 -7.69 -5.55
C ARG A 65 -5.67 -6.41 -5.84
N THR A 66 -4.34 -6.47 -5.72
CA THR A 66 -3.47 -5.32 -6.05
C THR A 66 -3.54 -4.96 -7.54
N GLU A 67 -3.51 -5.96 -8.42
CA GLU A 67 -3.63 -5.77 -9.87
C GLU A 67 -4.98 -5.16 -10.25
N GLU A 68 -6.07 -5.60 -9.62
CA GLU A 68 -7.41 -5.03 -9.80
C GLU A 68 -7.45 -3.56 -9.39
N LEU A 69 -6.92 -3.22 -8.20
CA LEU A 69 -6.82 -1.84 -7.72
C LEU A 69 -5.92 -0.98 -8.62
N GLN A 70 -4.87 -1.57 -9.21
CA GLN A 70 -4.00 -0.89 -10.17
C GLN A 70 -4.74 -0.58 -11.47
N LYS A 71 -5.52 -1.52 -12.01
CA LYS A 71 -6.37 -1.27 -13.19
C LYS A 71 -7.38 -0.16 -12.91
N GLU A 72 -8.07 -0.20 -11.77
CA GLU A 72 -8.99 0.87 -11.38
C GLU A 72 -8.28 2.23 -11.25
N TYR A 73 -7.09 2.24 -10.64
CA TYR A 73 -6.29 3.45 -10.50
C TYR A 73 -5.93 4.03 -11.86
N GLU A 74 -5.55 3.20 -12.83
CA GLU A 74 -5.22 3.65 -14.18
C GLU A 74 -6.41 4.27 -14.91
N VAL A 75 -7.60 3.68 -14.77
CA VAL A 75 -8.84 4.26 -15.32
C VAL A 75 -9.13 5.60 -14.65
N LYS A 76 -9.17 5.65 -13.32
CA LYS A 76 -9.41 6.89 -12.55
C LYS A 76 -8.36 7.96 -12.85
N LYS A 77 -7.11 7.55 -13.07
CA LYS A 77 -6.00 8.43 -13.45
C LYS A 77 -6.24 9.05 -14.83
N LYS A 78 -6.60 8.25 -15.83
CA LYS A 78 -6.91 8.76 -17.17
C LYS A 78 -8.10 9.72 -17.14
N GLU A 79 -9.16 9.37 -16.43
CA GLU A 79 -10.33 10.24 -16.24
C GLU A 79 -9.95 11.57 -15.56
N TYR A 80 -9.10 11.51 -14.53
CA TYR A 80 -8.60 12.68 -13.85
C TYR A 80 -7.75 13.56 -14.77
N GLU A 81 -6.84 12.96 -15.56
CA GLU A 81 -5.98 13.68 -16.51
C GLU A 81 -6.79 14.36 -17.61
N VAL A 82 -7.89 13.73 -18.07
CA VAL A 82 -8.83 14.33 -19.02
C VAL A 82 -9.59 15.52 -18.40
N LYS A 83 -10.04 15.39 -17.15
CA LYS A 83 -10.86 16.42 -16.49
C LYS A 83 -10.06 17.61 -15.92
N PHE A 84 -8.86 17.35 -15.38
CA PHE A 84 -8.09 18.30 -14.58
C PHE A 84 -6.66 18.55 -15.09
N GLY A 85 -6.26 17.87 -16.17
CA GLY A 85 -4.91 17.95 -16.73
C GLY A 85 -3.90 17.03 -16.04
N GLU A 86 -2.65 17.06 -16.51
CA GLU A 86 -1.61 16.12 -16.07
C GLU A 86 -1.34 16.17 -14.55
N ILE A 87 -1.27 15.00 -13.93
CA ILE A 87 -0.84 14.86 -12.53
C ILE A 87 0.66 15.16 -12.45
N LYS A 88 1.01 16.43 -12.19
CA LYS A 88 2.40 16.84 -11.94
C LYS A 88 2.97 16.05 -10.75
N LYS A 89 3.97 15.21 -11.00
CA LYS A 89 4.74 14.50 -9.97
C LYS A 89 5.46 15.54 -9.11
N LYS A 90 4.89 15.96 -7.98
CA LYS A 90 5.66 16.68 -6.95
C LYS A 90 6.75 15.74 -6.47
N SER A 91 8.01 16.07 -6.77
CA SER A 91 9.22 15.38 -6.33
C SER A 91 9.32 15.44 -4.80
N LYS A 92 8.53 14.64 -4.10
CA LYS A 92 8.72 14.41 -2.67
C LYS A 92 10.02 13.60 -2.52
N LYS A 93 11.01 14.21 -1.85
CA LYS A 93 12.24 13.59 -1.30
C LYS A 93 12.00 12.10 -1.01
N LYS A 94 12.79 11.22 -1.65
CA LYS A 94 12.77 9.75 -1.52
C LYS A 94 12.57 9.33 -0.05
N LYS A 95 11.36 8.88 0.30
CA LYS A 95 11.16 7.75 1.21
C LYS A 95 10.83 6.57 0.30
N HIS A 96 11.72 5.57 0.32
CA HIS A 96 11.75 4.39 -0.55
C HIS A 96 10.35 3.94 -1.02
N GLN A 97 10.02 4.22 -2.27
CA GLN A 97 8.95 3.60 -3.04
C GLN A 97 9.67 2.77 -4.11
N ASN A 98 9.92 1.50 -3.81
CA ASN A 98 10.34 0.54 -4.83
C ASN A 98 9.07 -0.18 -5.26
N ASN A 99 8.65 0.10 -6.49
CA ASN A 99 7.44 -0.41 -7.11
C ASN A 99 7.73 -1.57 -8.08
N ASP A 100 8.90 -2.21 -8.03
CA ASP A 100 9.30 -3.13 -9.11
C ASP A 100 9.81 -4.51 -8.66
N ASP A 101 9.82 -4.85 -7.37
CA ASP A 101 10.33 -6.18 -6.98
C ASP A 101 9.67 -6.72 -5.70
N ASP A 102 8.46 -7.28 -5.82
CA ASP A 102 7.88 -8.14 -4.77
C ASP A 102 8.86 -9.28 -4.39
N GLN A 103 9.70 -9.74 -5.33
CA GLN A 103 10.76 -10.71 -5.07
C GLN A 103 11.97 -10.14 -4.29
N GLU A 104 12.30 -8.86 -4.42
CA GLU A 104 13.45 -8.26 -3.73
C GLU A 104 13.11 -7.89 -2.27
N TYR A 105 11.85 -7.52 -1.99
CA TYR A 105 11.40 -7.30 -0.61
C TYR A 105 11.47 -8.60 0.21
N GLU A 106 11.09 -9.74 -0.37
CA GLU A 106 11.27 -11.05 0.28
C GLU A 106 12.76 -11.39 0.51
N LYS A 107 13.65 -11.09 -0.46
CA LYS A 107 15.11 -11.31 -0.32
C LYS A 107 15.75 -10.41 0.75
N LYS A 108 15.24 -9.19 0.95
CA LYS A 108 15.74 -8.25 1.97
C LYS A 108 15.29 -8.60 3.39
N ILE A 109 14.07 -9.11 3.57
CA ILE A 109 13.57 -9.57 4.88
C ILE A 109 14.31 -10.86 5.30
N THR A 110 14.39 -11.85 4.42
CA THR A 110 15.02 -13.16 4.72
C THR A 110 16.53 -13.07 5.00
N LYS A 111 17.26 -12.14 4.37
CA LYS A 111 18.68 -11.87 4.68
C LYS A 111 18.89 -11.26 6.07
N LYS A 112 17.89 -10.61 6.67
CA LYS A 112 18.01 -9.96 7.98
C LYS A 112 17.63 -10.86 9.16
N VAL A 113 16.99 -12.00 8.90
CA VAL A 113 16.65 -13.03 9.91
C VAL A 113 17.80 -14.02 10.14
N ARG A 114 18.79 -14.07 9.24
CA ARG A 114 19.96 -14.98 9.31
C ARG A 114 21.26 -14.35 9.86
N LYS A 115 21.21 -13.25 10.61
CA LYS A 115 22.41 -12.67 11.23
C LYS A 115 22.28 -12.58 12.73
#